data_AF-A0AAU4BSX8-F1
#
_entry.id   AF-A0AAU4BSX8-F1
#
_cell.length_a   1.000
_cell.length_b   1.000
_cell.length_c   1.000
_cell.angle_alpha   90.00
_cell.angle_beta   90.00
_cell.angle_gamma   90.00
#
_symmetry.space_group_name_H-M   'P 1'
#
loop_
_entity.id
_entity.type
_entity.pdbx_description
1 polymer ?
#
loop_
_entity_poly.entity_id
_entity_poly.type
_entity_poly.pdbx_seq_one_letter_code
_entity_poly.pdbx_strand_id
1 'polypeptide(L)'
;MRKSTPRRPILLSGALACGVTATVAFGAGAPSPDRAVRLTPAANRAPLQTVGGTIEDMPPRDGTRLIRPKDAAPNDRPRQRRAAGPLHRLTVSVLDRAGRPPEDADTTGFAVYDLATGQPVRGTFTGGTGQVEVPAGTYRVGAWIRTPEPGRPEARALMIEPSVPVTGATGLTLDARATKKVEVSLDTPGPELFLGDVMVPMTTQGERHGYGLPLEDGLSITPAAGVSLHVFTTWTRGGAGRSPYRYVVLNTSKGRIPGDPTFRVRTAGLATVRTTYPAQGRTSCVGIHAGPDLPDMSAHISHGVLAGTAPGTHTVHATPGILWPTDHTVGGADCTLEEGEMTVGADRLPGPGHYTRRWHTAPLTPGLADWSRRDLVPAVVRRQDQLEVAMSLFCDGAPGHVGPQDVPWADGHITGRTTLTQDGRQLGSTPDAGYGTFTLPGEPGRYRLETTAERNAPWSPLATRTEAAWTFTSARTDTAAAPPLMTVRYDAGLDDHSRARAGAAHRIGVTFQAPPGAEAPDVRRLSVQVSYDDGKTWQETTVRDGDDGWTVSLRHPADAEYVSLRASAADAAGNTVEQTTIRAYALRM
;
A
#
# COMPACT_ATOMS: atom_id res chain seq x y z
N MET A 1 44.19 0.17 25.94
CA MET A 1 43.40 -0.59 24.95
C MET A 1 42.03 -0.91 25.54
N ARG A 2 41.03 -0.06 25.28
CA ARG A 2 39.60 -0.30 25.56
C ARG A 2 38.88 0.03 24.27
N LYS A 3 38.25 -0.95 23.62
CA LYS A 3 37.41 -0.72 22.43
C LYS A 3 36.00 -0.42 22.90
N SER A 4 35.55 0.79 22.59
CA SER A 4 34.17 1.25 22.66
C SER A 4 33.36 0.62 21.52
N THR A 5 32.17 0.13 21.84
CA THR A 5 31.16 -0.31 20.89
C THR A 5 30.30 0.90 20.51
N PRO A 6 30.09 1.22 19.22
CA PRO A 6 29.18 2.30 18.85
C PRO A 6 27.73 1.80 18.92
N ARG A 7 26.90 2.49 19.72
CA ARG A 7 25.44 2.48 19.58
C ARG A 7 25.06 3.23 18.31
N ARG A 8 24.12 2.69 17.52
CA ARG A 8 23.38 3.44 16.48
C ARG A 8 21.89 3.06 16.46
N PRO A 9 21.03 3.99 16.01
CA PRO A 9 19.67 4.19 16.49
C PRO A 9 18.58 3.55 15.60
N ILE A 10 17.37 3.55 16.15
CA ILE A 10 16.13 2.96 15.63
C ILE A 10 15.34 4.04 14.85
N LEU A 11 14.83 3.72 13.65
CA LEU A 11 13.80 4.49 12.93
C LEU A 11 12.79 3.53 12.27
N LEU A 12 11.49 3.87 12.42
CA LEU A 12 10.28 3.12 12.04
C LEU A 12 9.73 3.56 10.66
N SER A 13 8.92 2.70 10.03
CA SER A 13 7.89 3.09 9.05
C SER A 13 6.49 2.70 9.57
N GLY A 14 5.51 3.57 9.30
CA GLY A 14 4.11 3.43 9.67
C GLY A 14 3.20 3.45 8.44
N ALA A 15 2.04 2.80 8.55
CA ALA A 15 0.94 2.95 7.60
C ALA A 15 -0.06 3.98 8.16
N LEU A 16 -0.36 5.03 7.39
CA LEU A 16 -1.47 5.94 7.68
C LEU A 16 -2.79 5.22 7.37
N ALA A 17 -3.59 4.96 8.40
CA ALA A 17 -5.01 4.68 8.26
C ALA A 17 -5.79 5.88 8.84
N CYS A 18 -6.52 6.61 8.01
CA CYS A 18 -7.54 7.53 8.50
C CYS A 18 -8.62 6.74 9.25
N GLY A 19 -8.61 6.91 10.58
CA GLY A 19 -9.72 6.78 11.52
C GLY A 19 -10.80 5.73 11.23
N VAL A 20 -10.48 4.44 11.42
CA VAL A 20 -11.42 3.42 11.91
C VAL A 20 -10.62 2.47 12.81
N THR A 21 -11.15 2.15 13.99
CA THR A 21 -10.56 1.17 14.92
C THR A 21 -10.60 -0.23 14.31
N ALA A 22 -9.62 -0.59 13.49
CA ALA A 22 -9.48 -1.93 12.93
C ALA A 22 -8.79 -2.86 13.94
N THR A 23 -9.43 -3.98 14.26
CA THR A 23 -8.83 -5.05 15.07
C THR A 23 -8.69 -6.31 14.22
N VAL A 24 -7.45 -6.65 13.85
CA VAL A 24 -7.06 -7.99 13.40
C VAL A 24 -6.32 -8.66 14.56
N ALA A 25 -6.66 -9.91 14.87
CA ALA A 25 -5.93 -10.66 15.90
C ALA A 25 -4.68 -11.29 15.27
N PHE A 26 -3.53 -10.66 15.44
CA PHE A 26 -2.23 -11.31 15.29
C PHE A 26 -1.75 -11.78 16.68
N GLY A 27 -1.30 -13.03 16.78
CA GLY A 27 -0.71 -13.57 18.01
C GLY A 27 0.68 -12.98 18.24
N ALA A 28 0.92 -12.38 19.40
CA ALA A 28 2.24 -11.90 19.81
C ALA A 28 3.02 -12.99 20.55
N GLY A 29 4.26 -13.24 20.12
CA GLY A 29 5.38 -13.74 20.93
C GLY A 29 5.51 -15.25 21.15
N ALA A 30 6.66 -15.82 20.76
CA ALA A 30 7.25 -17.01 21.38
C ALA A 30 8.79 -16.88 21.38
N PRO A 31 9.52 -17.40 22.40
CA PRO A 31 10.98 -17.33 22.51
C PRO A 31 11.68 -18.45 21.72
N SER A 32 12.91 -18.18 21.24
CA SER A 32 13.77 -19.14 20.54
C SER A 32 14.35 -20.21 21.47
N PRO A 33 14.61 -21.41 20.91
CA PRO A 33 15.90 -22.04 21.08
C PRO A 33 16.59 -22.39 19.76
N ASP A 34 17.88 -22.65 19.89
CA ASP A 34 18.96 -22.66 18.90
C ASP A 34 18.85 -23.66 17.73
N ARG A 35 19.50 -23.25 16.61
CA ARG A 35 20.06 -24.02 15.47
C ARG A 35 19.14 -24.55 14.36
N ALA A 36 19.04 -23.77 13.28
CA ALA A 36 19.74 -24.00 11.99
C ALA A 36 19.39 -22.85 11.02
N VAL A 37 20.37 -21.98 10.76
CA VAL A 37 20.16 -20.71 10.04
C VAL A 37 19.98 -20.94 8.54
N ARG A 38 18.75 -20.76 8.03
CA ARG A 38 18.53 -20.34 6.63
C ARG A 38 18.61 -18.82 6.59
N LEU A 39 19.56 -18.30 5.82
CA LEU A 39 19.77 -16.87 5.63
C LEU A 39 18.64 -16.30 4.76
N THR A 40 17.67 -15.64 5.39
CA THR A 40 16.67 -14.80 4.72
C THR A 40 17.29 -13.41 4.48
N PRO A 41 17.17 -12.81 3.28
CA PRO A 41 17.52 -11.40 3.10
C PRO A 41 16.64 -10.52 4.01
N ALA A 42 17.25 -9.50 4.59
CA ALA A 42 16.60 -8.50 5.43
C ALA A 42 15.58 -7.70 4.59
N ALA A 43 14.29 -8.03 4.73
CA ALA A 43 13.21 -7.20 4.19
C ALA A 43 11.93 -7.23 5.05
N ASN A 44 11.90 -7.98 6.15
CA ASN A 44 10.72 -8.08 7.02
C ASN A 44 11.15 -8.16 8.49
N ARG A 45 11.29 -7.02 9.17
CA ARG A 45 11.25 -6.91 10.65
C ARG A 45 11.25 -5.44 11.11
N ALA A 46 10.15 -5.00 11.72
CA ALA A 46 10.08 -3.88 12.67
C ALA A 46 8.87 -4.09 13.63
N PRO A 47 8.83 -3.47 14.83
CA PRO A 47 8.50 -4.17 16.08
C PRO A 47 7.08 -3.96 16.62
N LEU A 48 6.64 -4.94 17.42
CA LEU A 48 5.52 -4.83 18.37
C LEU A 48 5.77 -3.69 19.37
N GLN A 49 4.93 -2.66 19.36
CA GLN A 49 4.66 -1.89 20.58
C GLN A 49 3.43 -2.46 21.29
N THR A 50 3.70 -3.17 22.38
CA THR A 50 2.79 -3.34 23.51
C THR A 50 2.46 -1.96 24.10
N VAL A 51 1.21 -1.52 24.00
CA VAL A 51 0.66 -0.47 24.87
C VAL A 51 -0.04 -1.16 26.03
N GLY A 52 0.63 -1.14 27.18
CA GLY A 52 0.13 -1.69 28.44
C GLY A 52 1.18 -1.55 29.52
N GLY A 53 1.34 -0.35 30.08
CA GLY A 53 2.26 -0.08 31.18
C GLY A 53 2.06 1.32 31.74
N THR A 54 1.84 1.40 33.04
CA THR A 54 1.55 2.58 33.87
C THR A 54 2.61 3.68 33.78
N ILE A 55 2.13 4.92 33.88
CA ILE A 55 2.92 6.14 34.06
C ILE A 55 3.62 6.06 35.43
N GLU A 56 4.95 6.11 35.45
CA GLU A 56 5.72 6.57 36.60
C GLU A 56 6.59 7.76 36.18
N ASP A 57 6.50 8.81 36.99
CA ASP A 57 7.06 10.14 36.80
C ASP A 57 8.59 10.17 36.61
N MET A 58 9.06 11.01 35.67
CA MET A 58 10.33 11.72 35.81
C MET A 58 10.37 13.03 35.00
N PRO A 59 11.12 14.05 35.47
CA PRO A 59 10.82 15.48 35.28
C PRO A 59 11.36 16.08 33.96
N PRO A 60 10.86 17.28 33.57
CA PRO A 60 11.16 17.88 32.26
C PRO A 60 12.58 18.48 32.22
N ARG A 61 13.23 18.38 31.06
CA ARG A 61 14.34 19.27 30.69
C ARG A 61 13.80 20.38 29.78
N ASP A 62 13.91 21.59 30.30
CA ASP A 62 13.45 22.87 29.75
C ASP A 62 13.97 23.18 28.34
N GLY A 63 13.14 23.93 27.59
CA GLY A 63 13.68 24.77 26.50
C GLY A 63 12.80 25.04 25.28
N THR A 64 11.47 25.10 25.34
CA THR A 64 10.66 25.81 24.32
C THR A 64 9.27 26.16 24.85
N ARG A 65 8.90 27.44 24.75
CA ARG A 65 7.61 27.99 25.21
C ARG A 65 6.44 27.34 24.46
N LEU A 66 5.60 26.60 25.18
CA LEU A 66 4.26 26.23 24.73
C LEU A 66 3.40 27.49 24.53
N ILE A 67 2.94 27.71 23.30
CA ILE A 67 1.70 28.45 23.07
C ILE A 67 0.59 27.58 23.66
N ARG A 68 -0.08 28.04 24.73
CA ARG A 68 -1.23 27.34 25.31
C ARG A 68 -2.34 27.24 24.26
N PRO A 69 -2.72 26.03 23.80
CA PRO A 69 -3.98 25.86 23.10
C PRO A 69 -5.10 26.20 24.09
N LYS A 70 -6.03 27.05 23.65
CA LYS A 70 -7.29 27.33 24.32
C LYS A 70 -7.95 25.98 24.66
N ASP A 71 -8.40 25.81 25.90
CA ASP A 71 -8.95 24.57 26.44
C ASP A 71 -9.81 23.85 25.42
N ALA A 72 -9.29 22.74 24.88
CA ALA A 72 -10.09 21.81 24.12
C ALA A 72 -11.17 21.31 25.08
N ALA A 73 -12.44 21.53 24.71
CA ALA A 73 -13.56 20.89 25.37
C ALA A 73 -13.22 19.41 25.55
N PRO A 74 -13.50 18.82 26.74
CA PRO A 74 -13.14 17.44 27.01
C PRO A 74 -13.63 16.59 25.86
N ASN A 75 -12.69 15.87 25.24
CA ASN A 75 -12.96 14.91 24.20
C ASN A 75 -14.05 13.97 24.74
N ASP A 76 -15.28 14.16 24.28
CA ASP A 76 -16.37 13.22 24.49
C ASP A 76 -16.03 11.99 23.65
N ARG A 77 -15.07 11.20 24.14
CA ARG A 77 -15.03 9.78 23.79
C ARG A 77 -16.41 9.28 24.18
N PRO A 78 -17.21 8.71 23.25
CA PRO A 78 -18.46 8.09 23.66
C PRO A 78 -18.11 7.10 24.76
N ARG A 79 -18.53 7.40 25.99
CA ARG A 79 -18.44 6.46 27.10
C ARG A 79 -19.14 5.20 26.61
N GLN A 80 -18.36 4.14 26.39
CA GLN A 80 -18.87 2.85 26.01
C GLN A 80 -20.00 2.49 26.96
N ARG A 81 -21.24 2.46 26.45
CA ARG A 81 -22.36 1.90 27.19
C ARG A 81 -22.11 0.40 27.26
N ARG A 82 -21.43 -0.04 28.32
CA ARG A 82 -21.44 -1.44 28.77
C ARG A 82 -22.91 -1.87 28.75
N ALA A 83 -23.23 -2.97 28.08
CA ALA A 83 -24.59 -3.49 28.09
C ALA A 83 -25.05 -3.61 29.56
N ALA A 84 -26.20 -3.00 29.89
CA ALA A 84 -26.69 -2.82 31.26
C ALA A 84 -27.30 -4.11 31.86
N GLY A 85 -26.79 -5.28 31.47
CA GLY A 85 -27.27 -6.59 31.91
C GLY A 85 -26.23 -7.33 32.75
N PRO A 86 -26.64 -8.42 33.44
CA PRO A 86 -25.71 -9.29 34.12
C PRO A 86 -24.68 -9.85 33.13
N LEU A 87 -23.41 -9.90 33.55
CA LEU A 87 -22.38 -10.62 32.83
C LEU A 87 -22.44 -12.10 33.19
N HIS A 88 -22.07 -12.93 32.22
CA HIS A 88 -22.01 -14.36 32.32
C HIS A 88 -20.61 -14.84 31.99
N ARG A 89 -20.15 -15.81 32.78
CA ARG A 89 -18.87 -16.47 32.57
C ARG A 89 -18.92 -17.36 31.34
N LEU A 90 -18.06 -17.10 30.38
CA LEU A 90 -17.72 -18.02 29.30
C LEU A 90 -16.35 -18.62 29.58
N THR A 91 -16.32 -19.92 29.84
CA THR A 91 -15.08 -20.70 30.02
C THR A 91 -14.74 -21.38 28.70
N VAL A 92 -13.56 -21.09 28.16
CA VAL A 92 -13.05 -21.70 26.93
C VAL A 92 -11.89 -22.61 27.29
N SER A 93 -12.03 -23.89 26.98
CA SER A 93 -10.96 -24.89 27.08
C SER A 93 -10.49 -25.28 25.69
N VAL A 94 -9.24 -25.70 25.56
CA VAL A 94 -8.65 -26.11 24.29
C VAL A 94 -7.91 -27.44 24.43
N LEU A 95 -8.05 -28.30 23.41
CA LEU A 95 -7.32 -29.57 23.29
C LEU A 95 -6.41 -29.53 22.06
N ASP A 96 -5.16 -29.96 22.24
CA ASP A 96 -4.17 -30.15 21.19
C ASP A 96 -4.53 -31.33 20.26
N ARG A 97 -3.74 -31.56 19.21
CA ARG A 97 -3.99 -32.70 18.30
C ARG A 97 -3.78 -34.07 18.95
N ALA A 98 -3.12 -34.13 20.10
CA ALA A 98 -3.01 -35.35 20.91
C ALA A 98 -4.19 -35.51 21.90
N GLY A 99 -5.14 -34.57 21.93
CA GLY A 99 -6.29 -34.57 22.83
C GLY A 99 -5.97 -34.16 24.26
N ARG A 100 -4.84 -33.46 24.48
CA ARG A 100 -4.39 -32.97 25.79
C ARG A 100 -4.51 -31.45 25.84
N PRO A 101 -4.64 -30.84 27.03
CA PRO A 101 -4.45 -29.40 27.17
C PRO A 101 -3.04 -29.01 26.69
N PRO A 102 -2.90 -28.03 25.79
CA PRO A 102 -1.59 -27.54 25.35
C PRO A 102 -0.86 -26.85 26.50
N GLU A 103 0.47 -26.82 26.42
CA GLU A 103 1.28 -26.00 27.32
C GLU A 103 1.06 -24.50 27.05
N ASP A 104 1.25 -23.65 28.06
CA ASP A 104 0.98 -22.21 27.93
C ASP A 104 1.80 -21.57 26.80
N ALA A 105 3.03 -22.02 26.58
CA ALA A 105 3.89 -21.57 25.49
C ALA A 105 3.34 -21.90 24.08
N ASP A 106 2.48 -22.91 23.98
CA ASP A 106 1.87 -23.36 22.72
C ASP A 106 0.48 -22.72 22.47
N THR A 107 0.10 -21.78 23.33
CA THR A 107 -1.13 -21.00 23.21
C THR A 107 -0.82 -19.51 23.26
N THR A 108 -1.65 -18.69 22.61
CA THR A 108 -1.56 -17.22 22.78
C THR A 108 -2.80 -16.64 23.47
N GLY A 109 -3.98 -17.21 23.18
CA GLY A 109 -5.27 -16.73 23.69
C GLY A 109 -6.41 -17.00 22.71
N PHE A 110 -7.59 -16.48 23.03
CA PHE A 110 -8.80 -16.60 22.23
C PHE A 110 -9.52 -15.27 22.12
N ALA A 111 -10.28 -15.10 21.04
CA ALA A 111 -11.12 -13.94 20.81
C ALA A 111 -12.58 -14.36 20.66
N VAL A 112 -13.42 -13.65 21.40
CA VAL A 112 -14.88 -13.80 21.47
C VAL A 112 -15.49 -12.56 20.86
N TYR A 113 -16.25 -12.71 19.78
CA TYR A 113 -16.95 -11.60 19.15
C TYR A 113 -18.45 -11.76 19.36
N ASP A 114 -19.07 -10.73 19.89
CA ASP A 114 -20.53 -10.63 19.96
C ASP A 114 -21.11 -10.53 18.54
N LEU A 115 -22.02 -11.45 18.17
CA LEU A 115 -22.63 -11.46 16.83
C LEU A 115 -23.66 -10.34 16.63
N ALA A 116 -24.15 -9.72 17.71
CA ALA A 116 -25.04 -8.57 17.64
C ALA A 116 -24.25 -7.26 17.54
N THR A 117 -23.15 -7.11 18.29
CA THR A 117 -22.43 -5.82 18.41
C THR A 117 -21.06 -5.77 17.74
N GLY A 118 -20.45 -6.91 17.43
CA GLY A 118 -19.09 -7.00 16.87
C GLY A 118 -17.99 -6.73 17.88
N GLN A 119 -18.32 -6.41 19.14
CA GLN A 119 -17.33 -6.09 20.16
C GLN A 119 -16.49 -7.33 20.51
N PRO A 120 -15.14 -7.25 20.40
CA PRO A 120 -14.27 -8.33 20.81
C PRO A 120 -14.03 -8.33 22.32
N VAL A 121 -14.10 -9.50 22.93
CA VAL A 121 -13.53 -9.79 24.24
C VAL A 121 -12.43 -10.82 24.06
N ARG A 122 -11.26 -10.57 24.66
CA ARG A 122 -10.10 -11.45 24.54
C ARG A 122 -9.81 -12.12 25.87
N GLY A 123 -9.43 -13.38 25.80
CA GLY A 123 -8.94 -14.14 26.95
C GLY A 123 -7.61 -14.79 26.63
N THR A 124 -6.86 -15.12 27.68
CA THR A 124 -5.64 -15.93 27.60
C THR A 124 -5.92 -17.32 28.15
N PHE A 125 -5.14 -18.30 27.72
CA PHE A 125 -5.19 -19.64 28.30
C PHE A 125 -4.17 -19.77 29.42
N THR A 126 -4.50 -20.59 30.41
CA THR A 126 -3.58 -21.10 31.44
C THR A 126 -3.92 -22.57 31.66
N GLY A 127 -2.96 -23.47 31.40
CA GLY A 127 -3.20 -24.92 31.38
C GLY A 127 -4.30 -25.33 30.39
N GLY A 128 -4.36 -24.66 29.23
CA GLY A 128 -5.37 -24.93 28.20
C GLY A 128 -6.80 -24.49 28.52
N THR A 129 -7.03 -23.69 29.58
CA THR A 129 -8.35 -23.12 29.89
C THR A 129 -8.25 -21.62 30.17
N GLY A 130 -9.24 -20.86 29.74
CA GLY A 130 -9.35 -19.43 30.00
C GLY A 130 -10.80 -19.00 30.18
N GLN A 131 -11.01 -17.83 30.78
CA GLN A 131 -12.34 -17.31 31.10
C GLN A 131 -12.46 -15.86 30.68
N VAL A 132 -13.65 -15.50 30.20
CA VAL A 132 -14.07 -14.12 29.96
C VAL A 132 -15.49 -13.91 30.48
N GLU A 133 -15.82 -12.67 30.82
CA GLU A 133 -17.17 -12.29 31.24
C GLU A 133 -17.82 -11.49 30.11
N VAL A 134 -18.96 -11.98 29.61
CA VAL A 134 -19.70 -11.40 28.49
C VAL A 134 -21.18 -11.24 28.84
N PRO A 135 -21.91 -10.26 28.29
CA PRO A 135 -23.37 -10.18 28.45
C PRO A 135 -24.09 -11.44 27.93
N ALA A 136 -25.40 -11.52 28.17
CA ALA A 136 -26.23 -12.49 27.46
C ALA A 136 -26.24 -12.17 25.96
N GLY A 137 -26.03 -13.18 25.12
CA GLY A 137 -25.91 -12.97 23.67
C GLY A 137 -25.48 -14.22 22.93
N THR A 138 -25.21 -14.08 21.63
CA THR A 138 -24.62 -15.13 20.81
C THR A 138 -23.27 -14.67 20.32
N TYR A 139 -22.26 -15.51 20.49
CA TYR A 139 -20.87 -15.16 20.27
C TYR A 139 -20.20 -16.08 19.27
N ARG A 140 -19.27 -15.55 18.48
CA ARG A 140 -18.28 -16.35 17.76
C ARG A 140 -17.03 -16.44 18.60
N VAL A 141 -16.51 -17.66 18.78
CA VAL A 141 -15.29 -17.89 19.56
C VAL A 141 -14.25 -18.49 18.64
N GLY A 142 -13.04 -17.94 18.66
CA GLY A 142 -11.93 -18.49 17.89
C GLY A 142 -10.63 -18.41 18.65
N ALA A 143 -9.82 -19.43 18.48
CA ALA A 143 -8.52 -19.58 19.09
C ALA A 143 -7.58 -20.27 18.12
N TRP A 144 -6.28 -20.08 18.32
CA TRP A 144 -5.31 -20.93 17.67
C TRP A 144 -4.26 -21.41 18.65
N ILE A 145 -3.72 -22.58 18.34
CA ILE A 145 -2.72 -23.25 19.16
C ILE A 145 -1.65 -23.88 18.28
N ARG A 146 -0.54 -24.24 18.91
CA ARG A 146 0.49 -25.10 18.37
C ARG A 146 0.41 -26.47 19.03
N THR A 147 0.83 -27.49 18.33
CA THR A 147 1.00 -28.83 18.88
C THR A 147 2.37 -29.34 18.46
N PRO A 148 3.33 -29.44 19.38
CA PRO A 148 4.62 -30.07 19.11
C PRO A 148 4.44 -31.51 18.64
N GLU A 149 5.00 -31.87 17.49
CA GLU A 149 4.98 -33.24 16.95
C GLU A 149 6.41 -33.77 16.81
N PRO A 150 6.82 -34.82 17.56
CA PRO A 150 8.17 -35.36 17.46
C PRO A 150 8.54 -35.83 16.05
N GLY A 151 9.65 -35.32 15.51
CA GLY A 151 10.15 -35.67 14.19
C GLY A 151 9.35 -35.08 13.01
N ARG A 152 8.44 -34.13 13.27
CA ARG A 152 7.66 -33.42 12.26
C ARG A 152 7.66 -31.91 12.56
N PRO A 153 7.33 -31.06 11.58
CA PRO A 153 6.98 -29.67 11.87
C PRO A 153 5.85 -29.59 12.91
N GLU A 154 5.87 -28.55 13.74
CA GLU A 154 4.78 -28.29 14.68
C GLU A 154 3.45 -28.18 13.92
N ALA A 155 2.38 -28.79 14.44
CA ALA A 155 1.06 -28.62 13.87
C ALA A 155 0.43 -27.34 14.41
N ARG A 156 -0.31 -26.63 13.57
CA ARG A 156 -1.03 -25.40 13.96
C ARG A 156 -2.50 -25.57 13.68
N ALA A 157 -3.35 -25.14 14.61
CA ALA A 157 -4.79 -25.30 14.48
C ALA A 157 -5.49 -23.97 14.73
N LEU A 158 -6.24 -23.49 13.73
CA LEU A 158 -7.22 -22.41 13.90
C LEU A 158 -8.59 -23.02 14.17
N MET A 159 -9.07 -22.90 15.40
CA MET A 159 -10.38 -23.42 15.80
C MET A 159 -11.36 -22.27 15.89
N ILE A 160 -12.54 -22.47 15.29
CA ILE A 160 -13.60 -21.48 15.26
C ILE A 160 -14.90 -22.18 15.58
N GLU A 161 -15.59 -21.67 16.60
CA GLU A 161 -16.98 -22.00 16.91
C GLU A 161 -17.86 -20.84 16.44
N PRO A 162 -18.63 -21.00 15.35
CA PRO A 162 -19.39 -19.91 14.73
C PRO A 162 -20.45 -19.27 15.62
N SER A 163 -21.06 -20.03 16.54
CA SER A 163 -22.25 -19.59 17.28
C SER A 163 -22.37 -20.25 18.66
N VAL A 164 -22.01 -19.51 19.71
CA VAL A 164 -22.12 -19.90 21.12
C VAL A 164 -23.20 -19.05 21.79
N PRO A 165 -24.38 -19.60 22.11
CA PRO A 165 -25.36 -18.90 22.93
C PRO A 165 -24.89 -18.85 24.39
N VAL A 166 -24.89 -17.65 24.99
CA VAL A 166 -24.56 -17.42 26.39
C VAL A 166 -25.76 -16.75 27.05
N THR A 167 -26.43 -17.48 27.93
CA THR A 167 -27.54 -16.98 28.78
C THR A 167 -27.27 -17.15 30.28
N GLY A 168 -26.06 -17.63 30.61
CA GLY A 168 -25.62 -18.08 31.92
C GLY A 168 -24.18 -18.57 31.84
N ALA A 169 -23.65 -19.13 32.93
CA ALA A 169 -22.32 -19.73 32.92
C ALA A 169 -22.23 -20.82 31.84
N THR A 170 -21.32 -20.65 30.88
CA THR A 170 -21.22 -21.47 29.66
C THR A 170 -19.80 -21.99 29.52
N GLY A 171 -19.66 -23.28 29.19
CA GLY A 171 -18.38 -23.91 28.88
C GLY A 171 -18.30 -24.28 27.40
N LEU A 172 -17.17 -23.99 26.76
CA LEU A 172 -16.87 -24.36 25.38
C LEU A 172 -15.51 -25.05 25.33
N THR A 173 -15.42 -26.18 24.63
CA THR A 173 -14.14 -26.83 24.33
C THR A 173 -13.84 -26.73 22.83
N LEU A 174 -12.71 -26.14 22.49
CA LEU A 174 -12.16 -26.13 21.13
C LEU A 174 -11.19 -27.30 20.97
N ASP A 175 -11.48 -28.23 20.07
CA ASP A 175 -10.69 -29.46 19.89
C ASP A 175 -9.94 -29.46 18.56
N ALA A 176 -8.61 -29.38 18.62
CA ALA A 176 -7.77 -29.35 17.42
C ALA A 176 -7.82 -30.67 16.63
N ARG A 177 -8.25 -31.80 17.21
CA ARG A 177 -8.44 -33.06 16.48
C ARG A 177 -9.56 -32.99 15.45
N ALA A 178 -10.52 -32.07 15.63
CA ALA A 178 -11.62 -31.85 14.70
C ALA A 178 -11.20 -31.04 13.45
N THR A 179 -10.01 -30.42 13.48
CA THR A 179 -9.54 -29.57 12.39
C THR A 179 -9.11 -30.37 11.16
N LYS A 180 -9.16 -29.71 10.00
CA LYS A 180 -8.76 -30.27 8.70
C LYS A 180 -7.64 -29.44 8.13
N LYS A 181 -6.61 -30.10 7.59
CA LYS A 181 -5.44 -29.44 7.03
C LYS A 181 -5.85 -28.56 5.85
N VAL A 182 -5.41 -27.30 5.85
CA VAL A 182 -5.60 -26.40 4.71
C VAL A 182 -4.46 -26.66 3.72
N GLU A 183 -4.82 -27.03 2.50
CA GLU A 183 -3.82 -27.30 1.45
C GLU A 183 -4.16 -26.49 0.20
N VAL A 184 -3.14 -25.93 -0.43
CA VAL A 184 -3.24 -25.30 -1.74
C VAL A 184 -2.18 -25.95 -2.62
N SER A 185 -2.54 -26.28 -3.86
CA SER A 185 -1.60 -26.86 -4.84
C SER A 185 -1.79 -26.24 -6.20
N LEU A 186 -0.71 -26.14 -6.97
CA LEU A 186 -0.73 -25.74 -8.38
C LEU A 186 -0.54 -26.98 -9.26
N ASP A 187 -1.17 -27.00 -10.44
CA ASP A 187 -0.98 -28.07 -11.44
C ASP A 187 0.31 -27.92 -12.28
N THR A 188 1.23 -27.06 -11.86
CA THR A 188 2.54 -26.87 -12.49
C THR A 188 3.67 -27.20 -11.52
N PRO A 189 4.71 -27.92 -11.95
CA PRO A 189 5.92 -28.10 -11.15
C PRO A 189 6.75 -26.81 -11.14
N GLY A 190 7.58 -26.62 -10.11
CA GLY A 190 8.60 -25.56 -10.04
C GLY A 190 8.31 -24.45 -9.01
N PRO A 191 7.12 -23.82 -8.98
CA PRO A 191 6.75 -22.92 -7.89
C PRO A 191 6.51 -23.71 -6.60
N GLU A 192 7.06 -23.21 -5.50
CA GLU A 192 6.79 -23.67 -4.14
C GLU A 192 6.17 -22.52 -3.34
N LEU A 193 5.40 -22.85 -2.30
CA LEU A 193 4.73 -21.86 -1.47
C LEU A 193 5.78 -20.98 -0.78
N PHE A 194 5.67 -19.67 -0.95
CA PHE A 194 6.56 -18.71 -0.30
C PHE A 194 5.86 -18.01 0.87
N LEU A 195 4.65 -17.49 0.64
CA LEU A 195 3.81 -16.85 1.64
C LEU A 195 2.38 -17.35 1.50
N GLY A 196 1.66 -17.43 2.60
CA GLY A 196 0.23 -17.66 2.57
C GLY A 196 -0.46 -17.20 3.84
N ASP A 197 -1.75 -16.94 3.72
CA ASP A 197 -2.63 -16.51 4.80
C ASP A 197 -3.98 -17.22 4.69
N VAL A 198 -4.45 -17.73 5.81
CA VAL A 198 -5.81 -18.24 6.00
C VAL A 198 -6.59 -17.20 6.78
N MET A 199 -7.72 -16.75 6.25
CA MET A 199 -8.54 -15.71 6.84
C MET A 199 -10.00 -16.15 6.91
N VAL A 200 -10.65 -15.81 8.03
CA VAL A 200 -12.07 -16.03 8.26
C VAL A 200 -12.71 -14.66 8.56
N PRO A 201 -13.26 -13.99 7.54
CA PRO A 201 -13.86 -12.67 7.68
C PRO A 201 -15.17 -12.72 8.45
N MET A 202 -15.53 -11.57 9.02
CA MET A 202 -16.79 -11.30 9.68
C MET A 202 -17.16 -9.84 9.49
N THR A 203 -18.45 -9.58 9.36
CA THR A 203 -18.99 -8.22 9.37
C THR A 203 -20.16 -8.16 10.32
N THR A 204 -20.09 -7.26 11.30
CA THR A 204 -21.14 -7.07 12.32
C THR A 204 -21.43 -5.58 12.43
N GLN A 205 -22.70 -5.16 12.26
CA GLN A 205 -23.11 -3.75 12.22
C GLN A 205 -22.31 -2.85 11.26
N GLY A 206 -21.84 -3.41 10.13
CA GLY A 206 -21.02 -2.69 9.14
C GLY A 206 -19.53 -2.63 9.47
N GLU A 207 -19.13 -2.99 10.69
CA GLU A 207 -17.73 -3.13 11.09
C GLU A 207 -17.16 -4.47 10.67
N ARG A 208 -15.94 -4.46 10.17
CA ARG A 208 -15.25 -5.65 9.65
C ARG A 208 -14.27 -6.15 10.69
N HIS A 209 -14.23 -7.46 10.89
CA HIS A 209 -13.29 -8.15 11.77
C HIS A 209 -12.98 -9.53 11.19
N GLY A 210 -12.12 -10.29 11.85
CA GLY A 210 -11.89 -11.66 11.44
C GLY A 210 -10.84 -12.37 12.27
N TYR A 211 -10.65 -13.64 11.94
CA TYR A 211 -9.54 -14.45 12.39
C TYR A 211 -8.59 -14.66 11.22
N GLY A 212 -7.30 -14.70 11.47
CA GLY A 212 -6.33 -15.00 10.44
C GLY A 212 -5.05 -15.58 11.01
N LEU A 213 -4.39 -16.43 10.22
CA LEU A 213 -3.07 -16.98 10.51
C LEU A 213 -2.30 -17.13 9.21
N PRO A 214 -0.96 -16.98 9.25
CA PRO A 214 -0.11 -17.40 8.16
C PRO A 214 -0.35 -18.89 7.84
N LEU A 215 -0.52 -19.19 6.56
CA LEU A 215 -0.52 -20.56 6.04
C LEU A 215 0.91 -21.08 6.03
N GLU A 216 1.23 -21.89 7.03
CA GLU A 216 2.46 -22.66 7.13
C GLU A 216 2.16 -24.15 7.02
N ASP A 217 3.21 -24.95 6.80
CA ASP A 217 3.10 -26.40 6.79
C ASP A 217 2.47 -26.91 8.10
N GLY A 218 1.38 -27.65 7.97
CA GLY A 218 0.67 -28.22 9.12
C GLY A 218 -0.44 -27.35 9.70
N LEU A 219 -0.78 -26.21 9.08
CA LEU A 219 -1.97 -25.45 9.46
C LEU A 219 -3.26 -26.21 9.13
N SER A 220 -4.13 -26.34 10.13
CA SER A 220 -5.47 -26.89 10.03
C SER A 220 -6.52 -25.93 10.57
N ILE A 221 -7.76 -26.09 10.10
CA ILE A 221 -8.89 -25.26 10.49
C ILE A 221 -10.13 -26.10 10.79
N THR A 222 -10.94 -25.69 11.76
CA THR A 222 -12.22 -26.37 12.06
C THR A 222 -13.23 -26.15 10.93
N PRO A 223 -13.77 -27.22 10.29
CA PRO A 223 -14.89 -27.09 9.35
C PRO A 223 -16.11 -26.50 10.03
N ALA A 224 -16.80 -25.59 9.34
CA ALA A 224 -17.90 -24.84 9.94
C ALA A 224 -18.85 -24.28 8.88
N ALA A 225 -20.14 -24.19 9.20
CA ALA A 225 -21.13 -23.48 8.39
C ALA A 225 -21.35 -22.05 8.92
N GLY A 226 -21.87 -21.16 8.06
CA GLY A 226 -22.16 -19.77 8.44
C GLY A 226 -20.95 -18.84 8.54
N VAL A 227 -19.77 -19.30 8.08
CA VAL A 227 -18.50 -18.56 8.08
C VAL A 227 -17.81 -18.70 6.73
N SER A 228 -17.21 -17.64 6.20
CA SER A 228 -16.44 -17.72 4.95
C SER A 228 -14.96 -18.00 5.22
N LEU A 229 -14.26 -18.54 4.22
CA LEU A 229 -12.82 -18.80 4.25
C LEU A 229 -12.16 -18.16 3.04
N HIS A 230 -11.11 -17.37 3.27
CA HIS A 230 -10.19 -16.90 2.24
C HIS A 230 -8.82 -17.54 2.49
N VAL A 231 -8.19 -18.04 1.44
CA VAL A 231 -6.81 -18.54 1.46
C VAL A 231 -6.03 -17.82 0.37
N PHE A 232 -5.19 -16.87 0.77
CA PHE A 232 -4.34 -16.10 -0.13
C PHE A 232 -2.93 -16.69 -0.10
N THR A 233 -2.35 -16.99 -1.25
CA THR A 233 -1.01 -17.61 -1.34
C THR A 233 -0.17 -16.96 -2.42
N THR A 234 1.13 -16.88 -2.16
CA THR A 234 2.17 -16.49 -3.13
C THR A 234 3.13 -17.64 -3.32
N TRP A 235 3.30 -18.08 -4.56
CA TRP A 235 4.23 -19.15 -4.93
C TRP A 235 5.34 -18.59 -5.81
N THR A 236 6.57 -18.98 -5.54
CA THR A 236 7.75 -18.51 -6.27
C THR A 236 8.67 -19.68 -6.58
N ARG A 237 9.64 -19.48 -7.49
CA ARG A 237 10.66 -20.49 -7.78
C ARG A 237 11.38 -20.92 -6.50
N GLY A 238 11.19 -22.18 -6.09
CA GLY A 238 11.78 -22.76 -4.87
C GLY A 238 11.40 -22.04 -3.57
N GLY A 239 10.25 -21.37 -3.52
CA GLY A 239 9.76 -20.70 -2.31
C GLY A 239 10.67 -19.56 -1.84
N ALA A 240 11.37 -18.91 -2.78
CA ALA A 240 12.32 -17.83 -2.48
C ALA A 240 11.66 -16.44 -2.56
N GLY A 241 12.13 -15.53 -1.70
CA GLY A 241 11.69 -14.13 -1.72
C GLY A 241 12.15 -13.34 -2.94
N ARG A 242 13.13 -13.84 -3.71
CA ARG A 242 13.52 -13.30 -5.02
C ARG A 242 13.21 -14.31 -6.12
N SER A 243 12.43 -13.90 -7.11
CA SER A 243 11.98 -14.81 -8.16
C SER A 243 11.73 -14.08 -9.48
N PRO A 244 11.99 -14.72 -10.65
CA PRO A 244 11.64 -14.12 -11.95
C PRO A 244 10.14 -14.18 -12.27
N TYR A 245 9.39 -14.96 -11.49
CA TYR A 245 7.94 -15.04 -11.58
C TYR A 245 7.31 -15.27 -10.20
N ARG A 246 6.01 -14.98 -10.08
CA ARG A 246 5.20 -15.40 -8.92
C ARG A 246 3.80 -15.81 -9.32
N TYR A 247 3.16 -16.65 -8.52
CA TYR A 247 1.74 -16.94 -8.57
C TYR A 247 1.08 -16.33 -7.34
N VAL A 248 0.17 -15.37 -7.52
CA VAL A 248 -0.64 -14.78 -6.44
C VAL A 248 -2.07 -15.30 -6.57
N VAL A 249 -2.44 -16.18 -5.65
CA VAL A 249 -3.67 -16.97 -5.76
C VAL A 249 -4.57 -16.74 -4.55
N LEU A 250 -5.81 -16.36 -4.83
CA LEU A 250 -6.88 -16.27 -3.83
C LEU A 250 -7.87 -17.40 -4.05
N ASN A 251 -8.03 -18.25 -3.04
CA ASN A 251 -9.12 -19.23 -2.97
C ASN A 251 -10.15 -18.76 -1.95
N THR A 252 -11.43 -18.85 -2.29
CA THR A 252 -12.52 -18.44 -1.39
C THR A 252 -13.59 -19.52 -1.28
N SER A 253 -14.07 -19.77 -0.07
CA SER A 253 -15.25 -20.59 0.21
C SER A 253 -16.26 -19.75 0.98
N LYS A 254 -17.38 -19.42 0.33
CA LYS A 254 -18.39 -18.53 0.91
C LYS A 254 -19.37 -19.30 1.78
N GLY A 255 -19.64 -18.78 2.98
CA GLY A 255 -20.66 -19.30 3.90
C GLY A 255 -20.34 -20.66 4.54
N ARG A 256 -19.19 -21.25 4.24
CA ARG A 256 -18.62 -22.38 5.01
C ARG A 256 -17.10 -22.43 4.95
N ILE A 257 -16.49 -22.99 6.00
CA ILE A 257 -15.19 -23.65 5.97
C ILE A 257 -15.42 -25.11 5.55
N PRO A 258 -14.90 -25.58 4.41
CA PRO A 258 -15.16 -26.94 3.91
C PRO A 258 -14.69 -28.05 4.85
N GLY A 259 -15.33 -29.22 4.79
CA GLY A 259 -14.89 -30.44 5.46
C GLY A 259 -13.57 -31.02 4.90
N ASP A 260 -13.18 -30.57 3.71
CA ASP A 260 -11.88 -30.78 3.08
C ASP A 260 -11.41 -29.44 2.48
N PRO A 261 -10.59 -28.65 3.19
CA PRO A 261 -10.10 -27.35 2.72
C PRO A 261 -8.85 -27.51 1.82
N THR A 262 -8.93 -28.43 0.85
CA THR A 262 -7.92 -28.63 -0.18
C THR A 262 -8.30 -27.89 -1.46
N PHE A 263 -7.45 -26.96 -1.89
CA PHE A 263 -7.63 -26.15 -3.09
C PHE A 263 -6.64 -26.55 -4.17
N ARG A 264 -7.15 -27.04 -5.31
CA ARG A 264 -6.36 -27.43 -6.48
C ARG A 264 -6.49 -26.37 -7.56
N VAL A 265 -5.47 -25.54 -7.70
CA VAL A 265 -5.44 -24.38 -8.59
C VAL A 265 -4.94 -24.83 -9.95
N ARG A 266 -5.76 -24.60 -10.98
CA ARG A 266 -5.35 -24.79 -12.38
C ARG A 266 -4.70 -23.53 -12.91
N THR A 267 -3.44 -23.61 -13.33
CA THR A 267 -2.69 -22.48 -13.86
C THR A 267 -3.31 -21.89 -15.12
N ALA A 268 -3.98 -22.71 -15.95
CA ALA A 268 -4.75 -22.25 -17.10
C ALA A 268 -5.95 -21.35 -16.72
N GLY A 269 -6.38 -21.36 -15.46
CA GLY A 269 -7.42 -20.47 -14.93
C GLY A 269 -6.90 -19.13 -14.40
N LEU A 270 -5.58 -18.88 -14.47
CA LEU A 270 -4.96 -17.65 -13.99
C LEU A 270 -4.74 -16.66 -15.14
N ALA A 271 -4.73 -15.38 -14.81
CA ALA A 271 -4.21 -14.34 -15.69
C ALA A 271 -2.68 -14.31 -15.59
N THR A 272 -1.99 -14.23 -16.71
CA THR A 272 -0.52 -14.12 -16.79
C THR A 272 -0.15 -12.72 -17.24
N VAL A 273 0.49 -11.95 -16.35
CA VAL A 273 0.90 -10.57 -16.58
C VAL A 273 2.42 -10.53 -16.74
N ARG A 274 2.89 -10.16 -17.93
CA ARG A 274 4.31 -9.85 -18.15
C ARG A 274 4.55 -8.38 -17.83
N THR A 275 5.22 -8.12 -16.71
CA THR A 275 5.53 -6.77 -16.26
C THR A 275 6.97 -6.41 -16.60
N THR A 276 7.17 -5.33 -17.36
CA THR A 276 8.49 -4.80 -17.69
C THR A 276 8.83 -3.60 -16.82
N TYR A 277 10.08 -3.57 -16.34
CA TYR A 277 10.62 -2.50 -15.51
C TYR A 277 11.80 -1.88 -16.24
N PRO A 278 11.63 -0.80 -17.01
CA PRO A 278 12.77 0.01 -17.43
C PRO A 278 13.54 0.57 -16.23
N ALA A 279 14.86 0.63 -16.36
CA ALA A 279 15.71 1.45 -15.50
C ALA A 279 15.46 2.93 -15.78
N GLN A 280 15.58 3.75 -14.74
CA GLN A 280 15.57 5.21 -14.85
C GLN A 280 16.98 5.74 -15.10
N GLY A 281 17.65 5.31 -16.17
CA GLY A 281 19.02 5.69 -16.50
C GLY A 281 20.13 4.95 -15.72
N ARG A 282 19.80 4.28 -14.62
CA ARG A 282 20.71 3.40 -13.86
C ARG A 282 20.04 2.08 -13.49
N THR A 283 20.84 1.02 -13.42
CA THR A 283 20.36 -0.26 -12.91
C THR A 283 19.93 -0.12 -11.45
N SER A 284 18.76 -0.63 -11.13
CA SER A 284 18.15 -0.58 -9.80
C SER A 284 17.51 -1.93 -9.46
N CYS A 285 17.03 -2.11 -8.23
CA CYS A 285 16.24 -3.26 -7.84
C CYS A 285 14.76 -2.91 -7.68
N VAL A 286 13.90 -3.90 -7.90
CA VAL A 286 12.44 -3.75 -7.81
C VAL A 286 11.87 -4.74 -6.79
N GLY A 287 11.20 -4.20 -5.77
CA GLY A 287 10.30 -4.93 -4.88
C GLY A 287 8.86 -4.78 -5.32
N ILE A 288 8.04 -5.80 -5.12
CA ILE A 288 6.62 -5.77 -5.47
C ILE A 288 5.80 -6.38 -4.35
N HIS A 289 4.79 -5.67 -3.85
CA HIS A 289 3.70 -6.24 -3.08
C HIS A 289 2.42 -6.33 -3.92
N ALA A 290 1.62 -7.35 -3.64
CA ALA A 290 0.26 -7.44 -4.16
C ALA A 290 -0.62 -8.09 -3.11
N GLY A 291 -1.82 -7.55 -2.93
CA GLY A 291 -2.85 -8.12 -2.07
C GLY A 291 -4.20 -8.17 -2.79
N PRO A 292 -5.01 -9.22 -2.60
CA PRO A 292 -6.34 -9.25 -3.17
C PRO A 292 -7.25 -8.23 -2.47
N ASP A 293 -8.10 -7.58 -3.23
CA ASP A 293 -9.11 -6.70 -2.64
C ASP A 293 -10.26 -7.51 -2.00
N LEU A 294 -10.26 -7.59 -0.66
CA LEU A 294 -11.23 -8.35 0.13
C LEU A 294 -12.18 -7.41 0.91
N PRO A 295 -13.38 -7.08 0.39
CA PRO A 295 -14.34 -6.16 1.04
C PRO A 295 -14.85 -6.58 2.41
N ASP A 296 -14.79 -7.86 2.72
CA ASP A 296 -15.24 -8.44 3.98
C ASP A 296 -14.11 -8.52 5.03
N MET A 297 -12.90 -8.10 4.68
CA MET A 297 -11.76 -8.03 5.60
C MET A 297 -11.56 -6.62 6.16
N SER A 298 -11.06 -6.59 7.39
CA SER A 298 -10.78 -5.36 8.16
C SER A 298 -9.39 -4.77 7.92
N ALA A 299 -8.48 -5.56 7.36
CA ALA A 299 -7.15 -5.14 6.95
C ALA A 299 -6.83 -5.64 5.54
N HIS A 300 -5.99 -4.87 4.84
CA HIS A 300 -5.40 -5.30 3.60
C HIS A 300 -4.19 -6.19 3.90
N ILE A 301 -4.12 -7.37 3.28
CA ILE A 301 -2.98 -8.27 3.35
C ILE A 301 -2.32 -8.30 1.98
N SER A 302 -1.03 -7.98 1.94
CA SER A 302 -0.23 -8.01 0.72
C SER A 302 1.02 -8.87 0.91
N HIS A 303 1.43 -9.57 -0.15
CA HIS A 303 2.64 -10.40 -0.17
C HIS A 303 3.74 -9.73 -1.00
N GLY A 304 4.89 -9.50 -0.38
CA GLY A 304 6.07 -8.89 -1.00
C GLY A 304 7.03 -9.91 -1.60
N VAL A 305 7.60 -9.61 -2.77
CA VAL A 305 8.75 -10.32 -3.35
C VAL A 305 9.73 -9.35 -4.01
N LEU A 306 10.98 -9.74 -4.15
CA LEU A 306 11.95 -9.10 -5.03
C LEU A 306 11.77 -9.63 -6.46
N ALA A 307 11.37 -8.75 -7.38
CA ALA A 307 11.20 -9.06 -8.80
C ALA A 307 12.55 -9.24 -9.51
N GLY A 308 13.59 -8.57 -9.02
CA GLY A 308 14.92 -8.54 -9.60
C GLY A 308 15.37 -7.11 -9.90
N THR A 309 16.08 -6.93 -11.00
CA THR A 309 16.65 -5.65 -11.40
C THR A 309 15.78 -4.94 -12.43
N ALA A 310 15.83 -3.62 -12.48
CA ALA A 310 15.49 -2.81 -13.65
C ALA A 310 16.82 -2.41 -14.36
N PRO A 311 16.95 -2.53 -15.70
CA PRO A 311 15.97 -3.09 -16.62
C PRO A 311 15.69 -4.57 -16.34
N GLY A 312 14.43 -4.98 -16.46
CA GLY A 312 14.05 -6.37 -16.25
C GLY A 312 12.60 -6.66 -16.56
N THR A 313 12.25 -7.94 -16.46
CA THR A 313 10.88 -8.42 -16.62
C THR A 313 10.55 -9.38 -15.48
N HIS A 314 9.33 -9.27 -14.98
CA HIS A 314 8.78 -10.19 -13.98
C HIS A 314 7.42 -10.71 -14.46
N THR A 315 7.18 -12.00 -14.29
CA THR A 315 5.90 -12.61 -14.71
C THR A 315 5.02 -12.88 -13.48
N VAL A 316 3.80 -12.33 -13.47
CA VAL A 316 2.83 -12.53 -12.39
C VAL A 316 1.68 -13.37 -12.91
N HIS A 317 1.41 -14.51 -12.26
CA HIS A 317 0.20 -15.29 -12.50
C HIS A 317 -0.79 -14.98 -11.38
N ALA A 318 -1.94 -14.38 -11.69
CA ALA A 318 -2.87 -13.87 -10.69
C ALA A 318 -4.28 -14.47 -10.87
N THR A 319 -4.99 -14.64 -9.75
CA THR A 319 -6.43 -14.96 -9.79
C THR A 319 -7.19 -13.81 -10.46
N PRO A 320 -7.92 -14.03 -11.58
CA PRO A 320 -8.64 -12.98 -12.26
C PRO A 320 -9.97 -12.63 -11.56
N GLY A 321 -10.65 -11.59 -12.03
CA GLY A 321 -11.99 -11.17 -11.60
C GLY A 321 -12.03 -10.26 -10.36
N ILE A 322 -10.92 -10.18 -9.62
CA ILE A 322 -10.74 -9.32 -8.45
C ILE A 322 -9.79 -8.16 -8.74
N LEU A 323 -9.88 -7.11 -7.93
CA LEU A 323 -8.92 -6.02 -7.95
C LEU A 323 -7.68 -6.45 -7.15
N TRP A 324 -6.51 -6.15 -7.69
CA TRP A 324 -5.21 -6.34 -7.08
C TRP A 324 -4.55 -4.98 -6.87
N PRO A 325 -4.74 -4.33 -5.71
CA PRO A 325 -3.84 -3.27 -5.27
C PRO A 325 -2.39 -3.80 -5.21
N THR A 326 -1.48 -3.02 -5.77
CA THR A 326 -0.06 -3.35 -5.86
C THR A 326 0.78 -2.13 -5.59
N ASP A 327 1.87 -2.31 -4.87
CA ASP A 327 2.93 -1.34 -4.73
C ASP A 327 4.25 -1.92 -5.24
N HIS A 328 5.00 -1.06 -5.91
CA HIS A 328 6.22 -1.38 -6.62
C HIS A 328 7.29 -0.38 -6.16
N THR A 329 8.29 -0.90 -5.45
CA THR A 329 9.37 -0.09 -4.90
C THR A 329 10.61 -0.22 -5.77
N VAL A 330 11.15 0.91 -6.22
CA VAL A 330 12.45 0.96 -6.89
C VAL A 330 13.50 1.50 -5.91
N GLY A 331 14.63 0.82 -5.80
CA GLY A 331 15.70 1.20 -4.88
C GLY A 331 17.09 0.79 -5.38
N GLY A 332 18.09 0.92 -4.51
CA GLY A 332 19.48 0.61 -4.80
C GLY A 332 19.71 -0.77 -5.46
N ALA A 333 20.80 -0.88 -6.22
CA ALA A 333 21.15 -2.11 -6.94
C ALA A 333 21.62 -3.26 -6.04
N ASP A 334 21.79 -3.01 -4.73
CA ASP A 334 22.08 -4.02 -3.70
C ASP A 334 20.83 -4.83 -3.31
N CYS A 335 19.65 -4.43 -3.79
CA CYS A 335 18.36 -5.08 -3.54
C CYS A 335 17.99 -5.16 -2.05
N THR A 336 18.52 -4.27 -1.20
CA THR A 336 18.11 -4.17 0.21
C THR A 336 16.77 -3.44 0.34
N LEU A 337 16.52 -2.48 -0.56
CA LEU A 337 15.34 -1.60 -0.56
C LEU A 337 15.16 -0.88 0.79
N GLU A 338 16.25 -0.65 1.53
CA GLU A 338 16.24 0.19 2.74
C GLU A 338 15.91 1.65 2.40
N GLU A 339 16.40 2.11 1.24
CA GLU A 339 16.01 3.35 0.59
C GLU A 339 15.36 3.02 -0.77
N GLY A 340 14.25 3.67 -1.08
CA GLY A 340 13.54 3.46 -2.33
C GLY A 340 12.29 4.30 -2.46
N GLU A 341 11.75 4.33 -3.66
CA GLU A 341 10.51 5.03 -3.99
C GLU A 341 9.41 4.03 -4.32
N MET A 342 8.30 4.15 -3.61
CA MET A 342 7.13 3.30 -3.80
C MET A 342 6.12 3.95 -4.74
N THR A 343 5.86 3.29 -5.86
CA THR A 343 4.74 3.61 -6.76
C THR A 343 3.61 2.62 -6.51
N VAL A 344 2.39 3.10 -6.36
CA VAL A 344 1.20 2.27 -6.17
C VAL A 344 0.32 2.29 -7.41
N GLY A 345 -0.47 1.24 -7.56
CA GLY A 345 -1.48 1.09 -8.59
C GLY A 345 -2.43 -0.03 -8.22
N ALA A 346 -3.40 -0.31 -9.09
CA ALA A 346 -4.22 -1.50 -8.94
C ALA A 346 -4.60 -2.06 -10.31
N ASP A 347 -4.67 -3.38 -10.37
CA ASP A 347 -5.02 -4.10 -11.58
C ASP A 347 -6.27 -4.95 -11.38
N ARG A 348 -7.23 -4.82 -12.30
CA ARG A 348 -8.35 -5.77 -12.40
C ARG A 348 -8.21 -6.56 -13.69
N LEU A 349 -7.89 -7.84 -13.55
CA LEU A 349 -7.70 -8.75 -14.69
C LEU A 349 -9.06 -9.41 -15.00
N PRO A 350 -9.71 -9.13 -16.14
CA PRO A 350 -11.09 -9.56 -16.38
C PRO A 350 -11.29 -11.08 -16.41
N GLY A 351 -10.26 -11.82 -16.83
CA GLY A 351 -10.29 -13.27 -16.95
C GLY A 351 -8.90 -13.86 -17.14
N PRO A 352 -8.80 -15.19 -17.27
CA PRO A 352 -7.57 -15.86 -17.69
C PRO A 352 -7.07 -15.30 -19.02
N GLY A 353 -5.76 -15.33 -19.24
CA GLY A 353 -5.16 -14.82 -20.48
C GLY A 353 -3.82 -14.13 -20.26
N HIS A 354 -3.27 -13.55 -21.32
CA HIS A 354 -1.97 -12.86 -21.28
C HIS A 354 -2.16 -11.34 -21.31
N TYR A 355 -1.50 -10.67 -20.39
CA TYR A 355 -1.52 -9.22 -20.24
C TYR A 355 -0.09 -8.70 -20.16
N THR A 356 0.08 -7.42 -20.47
CA THR A 356 1.36 -6.72 -20.31
C THR A 356 1.18 -5.49 -19.44
N ARG A 357 2.22 -5.17 -18.67
CA ARG A 357 2.31 -3.96 -17.85
C ARG A 357 3.71 -3.39 -17.94
N ARG A 358 3.83 -2.08 -17.77
CA ARG A 358 5.11 -1.38 -17.67
C ARG A 358 5.04 -0.43 -16.48
N TRP A 359 6.09 -0.44 -15.66
CA TRP A 359 6.18 0.33 -14.42
C TRP A 359 7.48 1.15 -14.41
N HIS A 360 7.49 2.28 -13.72
CA HIS A 360 8.63 3.19 -13.58
C HIS A 360 9.13 3.77 -14.91
N THR A 361 8.24 3.96 -15.88
CA THR A 361 8.55 4.60 -17.17
C THR A 361 8.80 6.10 -17.00
N ALA A 362 9.93 6.58 -17.52
CA ALA A 362 10.19 8.00 -17.70
C ALA A 362 9.48 8.54 -18.96
N PRO A 363 9.23 9.87 -19.06
CA PRO A 363 9.46 10.90 -18.04
C PRO A 363 8.57 10.80 -16.80
N LEU A 364 9.12 11.16 -15.64
CA LEU A 364 8.33 11.30 -14.42
C LEU A 364 7.67 12.69 -14.37
N THR A 365 6.40 12.75 -13.96
CA THR A 365 5.58 13.97 -13.99
C THR A 365 4.69 14.07 -12.74
N PRO A 366 4.14 15.26 -12.42
CA PRO A 366 3.10 15.36 -11.40
C PRO A 366 1.90 14.45 -11.67
N GLY A 367 1.30 13.90 -10.61
CA GLY A 367 0.05 13.14 -10.67
C GLY A 367 -1.09 13.93 -10.05
N LEU A 368 -2.26 13.94 -10.70
CA LEU A 368 -3.49 14.56 -10.16
C LEU A 368 -4.42 13.55 -9.48
N ALA A 369 -3.88 12.40 -9.14
CA ALA A 369 -4.59 11.27 -8.58
C ALA A 369 -3.87 10.75 -7.35
N ASP A 370 -4.65 10.25 -6.40
CA ASP A 370 -4.19 9.51 -5.24
C ASP A 370 -5.05 8.26 -5.04
N TRP A 371 -4.57 7.27 -4.32
CA TRP A 371 -5.33 6.05 -4.02
C TRP A 371 -5.99 6.15 -2.65
N SER A 372 -7.33 6.26 -2.63
CA SER A 372 -8.12 6.13 -1.40
C SER A 372 -8.72 4.73 -1.34
N ARG A 373 -8.07 3.85 -0.58
CA ARG A 373 -8.41 2.42 -0.46
C ARG A 373 -8.40 1.69 -1.81
N ARG A 374 -9.50 1.77 -2.58
CA ARG A 374 -9.77 1.02 -3.81
C ARG A 374 -10.07 1.90 -5.01
N ASP A 375 -10.20 3.20 -4.75
CA ASP A 375 -10.63 4.15 -5.76
C ASP A 375 -9.50 5.14 -5.97
N LEU A 376 -9.25 5.41 -7.24
CA LEU A 376 -8.40 6.52 -7.63
C LEU A 376 -9.22 7.80 -7.40
N VAL A 377 -8.75 8.66 -6.50
CA VAL A 377 -9.40 9.90 -6.11
C VAL A 377 -8.56 11.10 -6.55
N PRO A 378 -9.15 12.30 -6.65
CA PRO A 378 -8.37 13.52 -6.89
C PRO A 378 -7.30 13.75 -5.83
N ALA A 379 -6.07 13.99 -6.28
CA ALA A 379 -4.96 14.42 -5.42
C ALA A 379 -5.15 15.85 -4.87
N VAL A 380 -6.01 16.63 -5.51
CA VAL A 380 -6.35 17.99 -5.06
C VAL A 380 -7.86 18.10 -4.96
N VAL A 381 -8.34 18.47 -3.77
CA VAL A 381 -9.77 18.64 -3.51
C VAL A 381 -10.04 19.92 -2.76
N ARG A 382 -11.09 20.63 -3.16
CA ARG A 382 -11.68 21.71 -2.38
C ARG A 382 -12.90 21.19 -1.64
N ARG A 383 -12.99 21.50 -0.35
CA ARG A 383 -14.18 21.31 0.47
C ARG A 383 -14.33 22.50 1.41
N GLN A 384 -15.49 23.14 1.35
CA GLN A 384 -15.75 24.42 2.00
C GLN A 384 -14.68 25.43 1.57
N ASP A 385 -14.01 26.02 2.55
CA ASP A 385 -12.97 27.02 2.35
C ASP A 385 -11.56 26.40 2.38
N GLN A 386 -11.44 25.07 2.42
CA GLN A 386 -10.17 24.36 2.44
C GLN A 386 -9.85 23.73 1.08
N LEU A 387 -8.65 23.97 0.58
CA LEU A 387 -8.03 23.23 -0.52
C LEU A 387 -6.98 22.29 0.06
N GLU A 388 -7.19 21.00 -0.10
CA GLU A 388 -6.26 19.96 0.27
C GLU A 388 -5.49 19.52 -0.98
N VAL A 389 -4.16 19.48 -0.87
CA VAL A 389 -3.23 19.13 -1.92
C VAL A 389 -2.40 17.94 -1.41
N ALA A 390 -2.42 16.84 -2.17
CA ALA A 390 -1.69 15.61 -1.91
C ALA A 390 -1.25 14.96 -3.23
N MET A 391 -0.32 15.60 -3.94
CA MET A 391 0.15 15.17 -5.25
C MET A 391 1.57 14.61 -5.21
N SER A 392 1.78 13.43 -5.80
CA SER A 392 3.12 12.96 -6.15
C SER A 392 3.65 13.73 -7.36
N LEU A 393 4.89 14.22 -7.29
CA LEU A 393 5.50 15.05 -8.34
C LEU A 393 6.37 14.27 -9.34
N PHE A 394 6.48 12.96 -9.15
CA PHE A 394 7.35 12.07 -9.93
C PHE A 394 6.64 10.77 -10.33
N CYS A 395 5.36 10.85 -10.68
CA CYS A 395 4.59 9.71 -11.19
C CYS A 395 5.17 9.23 -12.52
N ASP A 396 5.23 7.92 -12.69
CA ASP A 396 5.61 7.32 -13.96
C ASP A 396 4.57 7.57 -15.07
N GLY A 397 4.95 7.25 -16.30
CA GLY A 397 4.08 7.45 -17.48
C GLY A 397 2.82 6.58 -17.55
N ALA A 398 2.62 5.60 -16.67
CA ALA A 398 1.50 4.68 -16.79
C ALA A 398 0.20 5.25 -16.14
N PRO A 399 -0.97 5.10 -16.78
CA PRO A 399 -2.24 5.52 -16.19
C PRO A 399 -2.56 4.77 -14.89
N GLY A 400 -3.08 5.48 -13.89
CA GLY A 400 -3.49 4.89 -12.60
C GLY A 400 -2.35 4.58 -11.63
N HIS A 401 -1.10 4.77 -12.06
CA HIS A 401 0.06 4.71 -11.16
C HIS A 401 0.22 6.05 -10.43
N VAL A 402 0.42 5.96 -9.12
CA VAL A 402 0.66 7.11 -8.23
C VAL A 402 1.93 6.84 -7.46
N GLY A 403 2.91 7.73 -7.57
CA GLY A 403 4.16 7.54 -6.85
C GLY A 403 5.20 8.61 -7.18
N PRO A 404 6.22 8.77 -6.35
CA PRO A 404 6.38 8.13 -5.05
C PRO A 404 5.36 8.66 -4.02
N GLN A 405 4.82 7.76 -3.18
CA GLN A 405 3.77 8.04 -2.19
C GLN A 405 4.29 8.35 -0.77
N ASP A 406 5.59 8.59 -0.57
CA ASP A 406 6.12 8.87 0.76
C ASP A 406 5.66 10.25 1.28
N VAL A 407 4.68 10.25 2.19
CA VAL A 407 4.12 11.48 2.77
C VAL A 407 4.51 11.67 4.23
N PRO A 408 4.99 12.87 4.63
CA PRO A 408 5.80 13.80 3.85
C PRO A 408 7.27 13.39 4.00
N TRP A 409 7.78 12.62 3.03
CA TRP A 409 9.20 12.26 2.82
C TRP A 409 10.01 12.13 4.11
N ALA A 410 9.66 11.15 4.95
CA ALA A 410 10.23 11.00 6.29
C ALA A 410 11.77 10.82 6.31
N ASP A 411 12.36 10.49 5.17
CA ASP A 411 13.81 10.36 4.95
C ASP A 411 14.48 11.60 4.32
N GLY A 412 13.69 12.58 3.86
CA GLY A 412 14.14 13.86 3.30
C GLY A 412 14.74 13.78 1.89
N HIS A 413 14.56 12.68 1.15
CA HIS A 413 15.16 12.55 -0.18
C HIS A 413 14.45 13.38 -1.26
N ILE A 414 13.18 13.73 -1.04
CA ILE A 414 12.46 14.74 -1.80
C ILE A 414 12.21 15.95 -0.89
N THR A 415 12.57 17.13 -1.38
CA THR A 415 12.38 18.40 -0.66
C THR A 415 11.75 19.42 -1.57
N GLY A 416 11.10 20.45 -1.02
CA GLY A 416 10.52 21.48 -1.84
C GLY A 416 9.56 22.41 -1.14
N ARG A 417 8.51 22.84 -1.85
CA ARG A 417 7.52 23.78 -1.35
C ARG A 417 6.27 23.74 -2.21
N THR A 418 5.11 23.98 -1.57
CA THR A 418 3.85 24.27 -2.27
C THR A 418 3.34 25.64 -1.83
N THR A 419 2.88 26.46 -2.77
CA THR A 419 2.36 27.81 -2.51
C THR A 419 1.06 28.01 -3.25
N LEU A 420 0.06 28.56 -2.55
CA LEU A 420 -1.19 28.98 -3.16
C LEU A 420 -1.27 30.51 -3.16
N THR A 421 -1.57 31.08 -4.32
CA THR A 421 -1.79 32.52 -4.51
C THR A 421 -3.14 32.79 -5.17
N GLN A 422 -3.67 33.98 -4.94
CA GLN A 422 -4.84 34.52 -5.63
C GLN A 422 -4.53 35.97 -6.02
N ASP A 423 -4.67 36.31 -7.30
CA ASP A 423 -4.41 37.66 -7.83
C ASP A 423 -3.04 38.23 -7.40
N GLY A 424 -2.01 37.37 -7.39
CA GLY A 424 -0.65 37.72 -6.97
C GLY A 424 -0.42 37.80 -5.44
N ARG A 425 -1.47 37.68 -4.62
CA ARG A 425 -1.36 37.63 -3.15
C ARG A 425 -1.22 36.18 -2.68
N GLN A 426 -0.19 35.90 -1.90
CA GLN A 426 -0.02 34.59 -1.25
C GLN A 426 -1.12 34.36 -0.20
N LEU A 427 -1.82 33.23 -0.33
CA LEU A 427 -2.80 32.74 0.63
C LEU A 427 -2.14 31.82 1.67
N GLY A 428 -1.16 31.02 1.25
CA GLY A 428 -0.38 30.16 2.13
C GLY A 428 0.78 29.48 1.41
N SER A 429 1.69 28.90 2.18
CA SER A 429 2.82 28.12 1.68
C SER A 429 3.22 27.05 2.69
N THR A 430 3.64 25.88 2.21
CA THR A 430 4.13 24.74 3.00
C THR A 430 5.55 24.37 2.54
N PRO A 431 6.42 23.85 3.41
CA PRO A 431 7.74 23.35 3.02
C PRO A 431 7.66 21.97 2.34
N ASP A 432 6.47 21.53 1.95
CA ASP A 432 6.18 20.19 1.47
C ASP A 432 5.88 20.24 -0.03
N ALA A 433 6.67 19.52 -0.83
CA ALA A 433 6.57 19.52 -2.29
C ALA A 433 5.29 18.79 -2.78
N GLY A 434 4.29 19.51 -3.28
CA GLY A 434 3.03 18.91 -3.72
C GLY A 434 2.08 18.54 -2.58
N TYR A 435 2.29 19.04 -1.36
CA TYR A 435 1.41 18.78 -0.22
C TYR A 435 1.07 20.05 0.54
N GLY A 436 -0.16 20.13 1.04
CA GLY A 436 -0.58 21.21 1.93
C GLY A 436 -2.08 21.39 2.02
N THR A 437 -2.51 22.07 3.08
CA THR A 437 -3.88 22.52 3.26
C THR A 437 -3.91 24.04 3.27
N PHE A 438 -4.73 24.64 2.42
CA PHE A 438 -4.81 26.09 2.24
C PHE A 438 -6.24 26.58 2.44
N THR A 439 -6.39 27.74 3.08
CA THR A 439 -7.69 28.41 3.23
C THR A 439 -7.93 29.39 2.08
N LEU A 440 -9.05 29.24 1.38
CA LEU A 440 -9.45 30.05 0.22
C LEU A 440 -10.66 30.93 0.58
N PRO A 441 -10.79 32.13 -0.01
CA PRO A 441 -12.05 32.88 0.05
C PRO A 441 -13.22 32.07 -0.54
N GLY A 442 -14.42 32.26 0.01
CA GLY A 442 -15.61 31.52 -0.41
C GLY A 442 -16.09 31.86 -1.83
N GLU A 443 -15.95 33.12 -2.23
CA GLU A 443 -16.36 33.59 -3.55
C GLU A 443 -15.54 32.93 -4.68
N PRO A 444 -16.14 32.75 -5.88
CA PRO A 444 -15.41 32.30 -7.05
C PRO A 444 -14.20 33.19 -7.33
N GLY A 445 -13.05 32.56 -7.58
CA GLY A 445 -11.79 33.27 -7.82
C GLY A 445 -10.84 32.49 -8.71
N ARG A 446 -9.82 33.19 -9.22
CA ARG A 446 -8.73 32.60 -10.00
C ARG A 446 -7.52 32.41 -9.11
N TYR A 447 -7.05 31.19 -9.00
CA TYR A 447 -5.97 30.79 -8.11
C TYR A 447 -4.78 30.29 -8.90
N ARG A 448 -3.57 30.50 -8.37
CA ARG A 448 -2.35 29.89 -8.86
C ARG A 448 -1.71 29.03 -7.77
N LEU A 449 -1.62 27.72 -8.03
CA LEU A 449 -0.96 26.73 -7.18
C LEU A 449 0.40 26.43 -7.79
N GLU A 450 1.47 26.64 -7.02
CA GLU A 450 2.84 26.43 -7.46
C GLU A 450 3.52 25.42 -6.55
N THR A 451 4.29 24.51 -7.15
CA THR A 451 5.09 23.53 -6.42
C THR A 451 6.46 23.36 -7.05
N THR A 452 7.45 23.15 -6.20
CA THR A 452 8.82 22.82 -6.58
C THR A 452 9.26 21.59 -5.80
N ALA A 453 9.98 20.68 -6.43
CA ALA A 453 10.56 19.50 -5.81
C ALA A 453 11.98 19.26 -6.32
N GLU A 454 12.92 19.08 -5.39
CA GLU A 454 14.23 18.48 -5.64
C GLU A 454 14.18 17.01 -5.20
N ARG A 455 14.74 16.11 -6.01
CA ARG A 455 14.73 14.67 -5.80
C ARG A 455 16.14 14.10 -5.83
N ASN A 456 16.56 13.54 -4.71
CA ASN A 456 17.84 12.86 -4.56
C ASN A 456 17.63 11.33 -4.49
N ALA A 457 17.75 10.67 -5.63
CA ALA A 457 17.57 9.22 -5.74
C ALA A 457 18.86 8.54 -6.23
N PRO A 458 19.64 7.87 -5.36
CA PRO A 458 20.88 7.19 -5.75
C PRO A 458 20.72 6.16 -6.89
N TRP A 459 19.52 5.59 -7.02
CA TRP A 459 19.15 4.62 -8.07
C TRP A 459 18.71 5.25 -9.40
N SER A 460 18.62 6.58 -9.51
CA SER A 460 18.07 7.26 -10.69
C SER A 460 18.70 8.64 -10.94
N PRO A 461 19.41 8.86 -12.07
CA PRO A 461 19.85 10.19 -12.50
C PRO A 461 18.75 11.06 -13.13
N LEU A 462 17.52 10.55 -13.27
CA LEU A 462 16.42 11.22 -13.97
C LEU A 462 15.54 12.01 -13.01
N ALA A 463 14.78 12.97 -13.54
CA ALA A 463 13.79 13.74 -12.81
C ALA A 463 14.34 14.34 -11.49
N THR A 464 15.54 14.91 -11.53
CA THR A 464 16.22 15.42 -10.32
C THR A 464 15.51 16.64 -9.73
N ARG A 465 14.72 17.33 -10.55
CA ARG A 465 13.90 18.47 -10.14
C ARG A 465 12.62 18.52 -10.96
N THR A 466 11.50 18.80 -10.29
CA THR A 466 10.21 19.08 -10.90
C THR A 466 9.70 20.43 -10.42
N GLU A 467 9.16 21.23 -11.34
CA GLU A 467 8.40 22.44 -11.03
C GLU A 467 7.07 22.37 -11.74
N ALA A 468 6.00 22.78 -11.07
CA ALA A 468 4.71 22.90 -11.70
C ALA A 468 3.91 24.07 -11.15
N ALA A 469 3.17 24.74 -12.03
CA ALA A 469 2.27 25.82 -11.68
C ALA A 469 0.95 25.67 -12.43
N TRP A 470 -0.15 25.63 -11.68
CA TRP A 470 -1.50 25.58 -12.24
C TRP A 470 -2.20 26.90 -11.99
N THR A 471 -2.87 27.42 -13.01
CA THR A 471 -3.83 28.52 -12.80
C THR A 471 -5.23 28.05 -13.16
N PHE A 472 -6.16 28.17 -12.21
CA PHE A 472 -7.49 27.58 -12.33
C PHE A 472 -8.54 28.44 -11.64
N THR A 473 -9.79 28.27 -12.04
CA THR A 473 -10.93 28.88 -11.37
C THR A 473 -11.49 27.91 -10.32
N SER A 474 -11.83 28.42 -9.14
CA SER A 474 -12.45 27.62 -8.08
C SER A 474 -13.44 28.46 -7.28
N ALA A 475 -14.50 27.82 -6.79
CA ALA A 475 -15.49 28.41 -5.89
C ALA A 475 -15.72 27.46 -4.70
N ARG A 476 -16.30 27.99 -3.61
CA ARG A 476 -16.66 27.17 -2.45
C ARG A 476 -17.61 26.06 -2.84
N THR A 477 -17.36 24.86 -2.33
CA THR A 477 -18.20 23.68 -2.50
C THR A 477 -18.53 23.10 -1.13
N ASP A 478 -19.76 22.63 -0.90
CA ASP A 478 -20.09 22.00 0.38
C ASP A 478 -19.54 20.55 0.45
N THR A 479 -19.47 19.86 -0.68
CA THR A 479 -18.85 18.54 -0.83
C THR A 479 -17.45 18.65 -1.44
N ALA A 480 -16.61 17.63 -1.24
CA ALA A 480 -15.29 17.58 -1.86
C ALA A 480 -15.41 17.56 -3.40
N ALA A 481 -14.69 18.46 -4.07
CA ALA A 481 -14.66 18.56 -5.52
C ALA A 481 -13.23 18.89 -6.00
N ALA A 482 -12.81 18.28 -7.11
CA ALA A 482 -11.52 18.59 -7.71
C ALA A 482 -11.58 19.94 -8.45
N PRO A 483 -10.63 20.86 -8.24
CA PRO A 483 -10.45 21.97 -9.17
C PRO A 483 -10.04 21.44 -10.56
N PRO A 484 -10.29 22.20 -11.64
CA PRO A 484 -10.00 21.79 -13.02
C PRO A 484 -8.50 21.91 -13.34
N LEU A 485 -7.68 21.16 -12.62
CA LEU A 485 -6.25 21.06 -12.88
C LEU A 485 -6.01 20.13 -14.07
N MET A 486 -4.87 20.30 -14.74
CA MET A 486 -4.40 19.38 -15.77
C MET A 486 -2.89 19.17 -15.65
N THR A 487 -2.42 17.98 -16.01
CA THR A 487 -0.98 17.65 -16.07
C THR A 487 -0.61 17.20 -17.47
N VAL A 488 0.57 17.60 -17.94
CA VAL A 488 1.16 17.13 -19.19
C VAL A 488 1.87 15.79 -18.97
N ARG A 489 1.43 14.74 -19.67
CA ARG A 489 2.01 13.40 -19.66
C ARG A 489 2.71 13.13 -21.00
N TYR A 490 3.78 12.33 -20.96
CA TYR A 490 4.63 12.07 -22.12
C TYR A 490 4.72 10.58 -22.43
N ASP A 491 4.63 10.24 -23.72
CA ASP A 491 5.10 8.98 -24.27
C ASP A 491 6.31 9.27 -25.17
N ALA A 492 7.51 9.06 -24.62
CA ALA A 492 8.77 9.37 -25.29
C ALA A 492 9.40 8.17 -26.03
N GLY A 493 8.73 7.01 -26.12
CA GLY A 493 9.24 5.88 -26.90
C GLY A 493 10.67 5.44 -26.54
N LEU A 494 11.00 5.44 -25.25
CA LEU A 494 12.36 5.23 -24.73
C LEU A 494 12.75 3.74 -24.64
N ASP A 495 14.05 3.47 -24.65
CA ASP A 495 14.57 2.13 -24.39
C ASP A 495 14.40 1.69 -22.91
N ASP A 496 14.80 0.47 -22.58
CA ASP A 496 14.64 -0.07 -21.22
C ASP A 496 15.56 0.57 -20.17
N HIS A 497 16.43 1.52 -20.54
CA HIS A 497 17.15 2.36 -19.58
C HIS A 497 16.62 3.81 -19.59
N SER A 498 15.43 4.02 -20.17
CA SER A 498 14.83 5.34 -20.34
C SER A 498 15.69 6.27 -21.19
N ARG A 499 16.20 5.78 -22.33
CA ARG A 499 17.04 6.55 -23.25
C ARG A 499 16.47 6.67 -24.66
N ALA A 500 16.70 7.82 -25.28
CA ALA A 500 16.56 8.04 -26.72
C ALA A 500 17.95 8.12 -27.40
N ARG A 501 18.00 8.09 -28.75
CA ARG A 501 19.26 8.18 -29.49
C ARG A 501 19.74 9.64 -29.61
N ALA A 502 20.98 9.90 -29.25
CA ALA A 502 21.65 11.17 -29.51
C ALA A 502 21.86 11.38 -31.02
N GLY A 503 22.01 12.64 -31.46
CA GLY A 503 22.24 13.00 -32.87
C GLY A 503 21.05 12.76 -33.83
N ALA A 504 19.95 12.19 -33.33
CA ALA A 504 18.82 11.76 -34.12
C ALA A 504 17.59 12.67 -33.96
N ALA A 505 16.72 12.65 -34.97
CA ALA A 505 15.36 13.17 -34.81
C ALA A 505 14.57 12.25 -33.87
N HIS A 506 13.72 12.83 -33.04
CA HIS A 506 12.93 12.13 -32.05
C HIS A 506 11.53 12.74 -31.94
N ARG A 507 10.54 11.92 -31.61
CA ARG A 507 9.13 12.29 -31.47
C ARG A 507 8.63 11.84 -30.11
N ILE A 508 7.93 12.73 -29.42
CA ILE A 508 7.29 12.48 -28.13
C ILE A 508 5.78 12.68 -28.29
N GLY A 509 4.98 11.70 -27.89
CA GLY A 509 3.54 11.85 -27.73
C GLY A 509 3.21 12.59 -26.44
N VAL A 510 2.20 13.45 -26.47
CA VAL A 510 1.76 14.25 -25.33
C VAL A 510 0.27 14.06 -25.10
N THR A 511 -0.08 13.73 -23.86
CA THR A 511 -1.47 13.61 -23.41
C THR A 511 -1.68 14.44 -22.14
N PHE A 512 -2.94 14.65 -21.77
CA PHE A 512 -3.30 15.44 -20.61
C PHE A 512 -4.07 14.59 -19.61
N GLN A 513 -3.62 14.62 -18.36
CA GLN A 513 -4.32 13.98 -17.24
C GLN A 513 -5.21 15.01 -16.54
N ALA A 514 -6.48 14.64 -16.33
CA ALA A 514 -7.39 15.32 -15.42
C ALA A 514 -7.41 14.60 -14.05
N PRO A 515 -7.85 15.26 -12.97
CA PRO A 515 -8.18 14.59 -11.72
C PRO A 515 -9.23 13.48 -11.97
N PRO A 516 -9.15 12.34 -11.26
CA PRO A 516 -10.18 11.30 -11.32
C PRO A 516 -11.59 11.84 -11.10
N GLY A 517 -12.52 11.46 -11.98
CA GLY A 517 -13.92 11.92 -11.94
C GLY A 517 -14.16 13.29 -12.58
N ALA A 518 -13.13 14.01 -13.02
CA ALA A 518 -13.28 15.22 -13.82
C ALA A 518 -13.37 14.90 -15.33
N GLU A 519 -13.96 15.81 -16.10
CA GLU A 519 -13.92 15.75 -17.56
C GLU A 519 -12.49 15.97 -18.07
N ALA A 520 -12.17 15.36 -19.22
CA ALA A 520 -10.88 15.57 -19.87
C ALA A 520 -10.73 17.05 -20.29
N PRO A 521 -9.54 17.67 -20.10
CA PRO A 521 -9.35 19.07 -20.47
C PRO A 521 -9.40 19.25 -21.98
N ASP A 522 -10.19 20.21 -22.45
CA ASP A 522 -10.23 20.65 -23.85
C ASP A 522 -9.04 21.59 -24.13
N VAL A 523 -7.85 21.01 -24.29
CA VAL A 523 -6.60 21.76 -24.47
C VAL A 523 -6.54 22.42 -25.85
N ARG A 524 -6.37 23.74 -25.87
CA ARG A 524 -6.33 24.56 -27.11
C ARG A 524 -4.94 25.02 -27.48
N ARG A 525 -4.01 25.05 -26.53
CA ARG A 525 -2.63 25.47 -26.76
C ARG A 525 -1.68 24.59 -25.96
N LEU A 526 -0.60 24.18 -26.61
CA LEU A 526 0.55 23.53 -26.01
C LEU A 526 1.83 24.13 -26.61
N SER A 527 2.76 24.52 -25.74
CA SER A 527 4.16 24.78 -26.08
C SER A 527 5.02 23.83 -25.26
N VAL A 528 6.08 23.31 -25.89
CA VAL A 528 7.09 22.48 -25.23
C VAL A 528 8.46 23.01 -25.62
N GLN A 529 9.29 23.24 -24.61
CA GLN A 529 10.69 23.58 -24.75
C GLN A 529 11.56 22.42 -24.26
N VAL A 530 12.74 22.31 -24.85
CA VAL A 530 13.74 21.29 -24.54
C VAL A 530 15.03 21.94 -24.06
N SER A 531 15.68 21.31 -23.10
CA SER A 531 17.02 21.67 -22.62
C SER A 531 17.92 20.43 -22.58
N TYR A 532 19.20 20.64 -22.89
CA TYR A 532 20.25 19.63 -22.88
C TYR A 532 21.36 19.95 -21.86
N ASP A 533 21.15 20.96 -21.03
CA ASP A 533 22.12 21.50 -20.07
C ASP A 533 21.52 21.66 -18.65
N ASP A 534 20.66 20.70 -18.28
CA ASP A 534 19.94 20.65 -17.01
C ASP A 534 19.07 21.89 -16.72
N GLY A 535 18.43 22.43 -17.78
CA GLY A 535 17.46 23.51 -17.67
C GLY A 535 18.06 24.93 -17.63
N LYS A 536 19.36 25.10 -17.94
CA LYS A 536 20.00 26.42 -17.98
C LYS A 536 19.58 27.20 -19.22
N THR A 537 19.51 26.55 -20.38
CA THR A 537 19.02 27.13 -21.64
C THR A 537 17.89 26.29 -22.22
N TRP A 538 16.94 26.94 -22.88
CA TRP A 538 15.73 26.31 -23.41
C TRP A 538 15.54 26.64 -24.88
N GLN A 539 15.17 25.62 -25.66
CA GLN A 539 14.91 25.71 -27.09
C GLN A 539 13.46 25.34 -27.37
N GLU A 540 12.78 26.13 -28.19
CA GLU A 540 11.43 25.81 -28.64
C GLU A 540 11.43 24.54 -29.51
N THR A 541 10.40 23.71 -29.35
CA THR A 541 10.20 22.51 -30.16
C THR A 541 9.04 22.69 -31.15
N THR A 542 8.94 21.80 -32.14
CA THR A 542 7.78 21.80 -33.03
C THR A 542 6.67 20.95 -32.42
N VAL A 543 5.58 21.60 -32.00
CA VAL A 543 4.37 20.96 -31.49
C VAL A 543 3.32 20.86 -32.60
N ARG A 544 2.68 19.71 -32.74
CA ARG A 544 1.53 19.50 -33.64
C ARG A 544 0.40 18.81 -32.91
N ASP A 545 -0.81 19.33 -33.08
CA ASP A 545 -2.06 18.66 -32.73
C ASP A 545 -2.54 17.82 -33.92
N GLY A 546 -3.14 16.66 -33.65
CA GLY A 546 -3.58 15.71 -34.67
C GLY A 546 -4.50 14.62 -34.09
N ASP A 547 -4.98 13.73 -34.96
CA ASP A 547 -6.01 12.73 -34.59
C ASP A 547 -5.56 11.77 -33.47
N ASP A 548 -4.26 11.49 -33.37
CA ASP A 548 -3.65 10.65 -32.32
C ASP A 548 -3.22 11.45 -31.07
N GLY A 549 -3.60 12.73 -30.99
CA GLY A 549 -3.21 13.66 -29.93
C GLY A 549 -1.99 14.52 -30.28
N TRP A 550 -1.45 15.18 -29.26
CA TRP A 550 -0.36 16.14 -29.43
C TRP A 550 0.97 15.43 -29.62
N THR A 551 1.80 15.93 -30.53
CA THR A 551 3.15 15.41 -30.77
C THR A 551 4.20 16.51 -30.76
N VAL A 552 5.32 16.23 -30.11
CA VAL A 552 6.50 17.08 -30.09
C VAL A 552 7.56 16.45 -30.99
N SER A 553 8.12 17.22 -31.91
CA SER A 553 9.24 16.82 -32.77
C SER A 553 10.47 17.65 -32.47
N LEU A 554 11.61 16.98 -32.28
CA LEU A 554 12.89 17.60 -31.97
C LEU A 554 14.06 16.79 -32.54
N ARG A 555 15.26 17.37 -32.54
CA ARG A 555 16.51 16.67 -32.87
C ARG A 555 17.46 16.80 -31.71
N HIS A 556 17.99 15.67 -31.27
CA HIS A 556 18.97 15.62 -30.20
C HIS A 556 20.36 16.00 -30.72
N PRO A 557 21.13 16.82 -29.98
CA PRO A 557 22.57 16.93 -30.16
C PRO A 557 23.24 15.57 -30.03
N ALA A 558 24.43 15.42 -30.62
CA ALA A 558 25.17 14.15 -30.58
C ALA A 558 25.92 13.93 -29.25
N ASP A 559 26.20 15.01 -28.52
CA ASP A 559 27.02 15.08 -27.31
C ASP A 559 26.20 15.30 -26.02
N ALA A 560 24.88 15.48 -26.13
CA ALA A 560 24.00 15.64 -24.98
C ALA A 560 23.77 14.30 -24.27
N GLU A 561 23.75 14.33 -22.93
CA GLU A 561 23.52 13.14 -22.09
C GLU A 561 22.06 13.02 -21.60
N TYR A 562 21.38 14.15 -21.40
CA TYR A 562 20.04 14.19 -20.84
C TYR A 562 19.17 15.19 -21.58
N VAL A 563 17.86 14.97 -21.48
CA VAL A 563 16.84 15.87 -21.98
C VAL A 563 16.00 16.34 -20.81
N SER A 564 15.85 17.65 -20.67
CA SER A 564 14.88 18.27 -19.76
C SER A 564 13.73 18.85 -20.58
N LEU A 565 12.51 18.77 -20.05
CA LEU A 565 11.30 19.23 -20.73
C LEU A 565 10.62 20.31 -19.91
N ARG A 566 10.13 21.34 -20.58
CA ARG A 566 9.27 22.39 -20.02
C ARG A 566 8.06 22.53 -20.92
N ALA A 567 6.87 22.32 -20.38
CA ALA A 567 5.62 22.47 -21.11
C ALA A 567 4.77 23.59 -20.51
N SER A 568 4.01 24.26 -21.37
CA SER A 568 2.93 25.16 -21.00
C SER A 568 1.68 24.79 -21.82
N ALA A 569 0.55 24.60 -21.14
CA ALA A 569 -0.72 24.29 -21.80
C ALA A 569 -1.87 25.16 -21.26
N ALA A 570 -2.86 25.39 -22.12
CA ALA A 570 -4.08 26.12 -21.78
C ALA A 570 -5.31 25.43 -22.39
N ASP A 571 -6.36 25.26 -21.59
CA ASP A 571 -7.65 24.73 -22.04
C ASP A 571 -8.63 25.83 -22.51
N ALA A 572 -9.75 25.41 -23.10
CA ALA A 572 -10.81 26.31 -23.57
C ALA A 572 -11.50 27.10 -22.44
N ALA A 573 -11.46 26.59 -21.20
CA ALA A 573 -11.98 27.26 -20.02
C ALA A 573 -10.99 28.29 -19.42
N GLY A 574 -9.78 28.39 -19.98
CA GLY A 574 -8.73 29.29 -19.54
C GLY A 574 -7.95 28.80 -18.33
N ASN A 575 -8.04 27.51 -17.96
CA ASN A 575 -7.13 26.91 -17.00
C ASN A 575 -5.78 26.64 -17.68
N THR A 576 -4.70 26.75 -16.92
CA THR A 576 -3.33 26.60 -17.43
C THR A 576 -2.48 25.71 -16.56
N VAL A 577 -1.48 25.05 -17.17
CA VAL A 577 -0.39 24.39 -16.47
C VAL A 577 0.94 24.80 -17.09
N GLU A 578 1.93 25.05 -16.25
CA GLU A 578 3.34 25.11 -16.57
C GLU A 578 4.02 23.96 -15.83
N GLN A 579 4.83 23.14 -16.52
CA GLN A 579 5.47 21.98 -15.92
C GLN A 579 6.90 21.84 -16.45
N THR A 580 7.87 21.76 -15.56
CA THR A 580 9.28 21.49 -15.89
C THR A 580 9.73 20.21 -15.20
N THR A 581 10.37 19.32 -15.96
CA THR A 581 11.07 18.13 -15.45
C THR A 581 12.52 18.18 -15.92
N ILE A 582 13.45 18.32 -14.97
CA ILE A 582 14.90 18.28 -15.24
C ILE A 582 15.35 16.83 -15.39
N ARG A 583 16.11 16.55 -16.45
CA ARG A 583 16.51 15.19 -16.85
C ARG A 583 15.31 14.24 -16.98
N ALA A 584 14.31 14.67 -17.75
CA ALA A 584 13.13 13.89 -18.10
C ALA A 584 13.47 12.50 -18.65
N TYR A 585 14.53 12.39 -19.46
CA TYR A 585 15.10 11.11 -19.92
C TYR A 585 16.56 11.28 -20.35
N ALA A 586 17.26 10.16 -20.55
CA ALA A 586 18.67 10.15 -20.94
C ALA A 586 18.86 9.96 -22.46
N LEU A 587 20.06 10.22 -22.95
CA LEU A 587 20.47 9.99 -24.32
C LEU A 587 21.58 8.95 -24.38
N ARG A 588 21.62 8.19 -25.47
CA ARG A 588 22.70 7.25 -25.79
C ARG A 588 23.28 7.57 -27.15
N MET A 589 24.59 7.41 -27.28
CA MET A 589 25.29 7.48 -28.56
C MET A 589 24.83 6.38 -29.52
#